data_AF-A0AAD7D9M7-F1
#
_entry.id   AF-A0AAD7D9M7-F1
#
_cell.length_a   1.000
_cell.length_b   1.000
_cell.length_c   1.000
_cell.angle_alpha   90.00
_cell.angle_beta   90.00
_cell.angle_gamma   90.00
#
_symmetry.space_group_name_H-M   'P 1'
#
loop_
_entity.id
_entity.type
_entity.pdbx_description
1 polymer ?
#
loop_
_entity_poly.entity_id
_entity_poly.type
_entity_poly.pdbx_seq_one_letter_code
_entity_poly.pdbx_strand_id
1 'polypeptide(L)'
;WERFTSEFNADGPVAALSDEQRAEAFMETTNDANEGILGQLRWDKRTKVNSTTHAFNSRAMFSRNNTQVFMDANFSEAQHTFLLREYWKFDSSGIVKQKAAATREHNAKKAETKHQKRQALVDKRDALAAHAAGVKIVIDIATLTEYSKAQLEDQFAAHCQFDLAIPKLIPAKSNLKKKYAAP
;
A
#
# COMPACT_ATOMS: atom_id res chain seq x y z
N TRP A 1 -7.08 -21.92 -6.32
CA TRP A 1 -7.00 -22.45 -4.95
C TRP A 1 -5.56 -22.75 -4.56
N GLU A 2 -4.79 -23.46 -5.40
CA GLU A 2 -3.38 -23.84 -5.16
C GLU A 2 -2.40 -22.70 -4.81
N ARG A 3 -2.67 -21.46 -5.24
CA ARG A 3 -1.82 -20.30 -4.93
C ARG A 3 -2.08 -19.66 -3.57
N PHE A 4 -3.23 -19.91 -2.96
CA PHE A 4 -3.60 -19.35 -1.65
C PHE A 4 -3.32 -20.32 -0.50
N THR A 5 -2.94 -21.56 -0.77
CA THR A 5 -2.76 -22.63 0.23
C THR A 5 -1.31 -22.90 0.62
N SER A 6 -0.33 -22.47 -0.18
CA SER A 6 1.09 -22.71 0.15
C SER A 6 1.51 -22.02 1.44
N GLU A 7 0.91 -20.86 1.76
CA GLU A 7 1.18 -20.12 2.99
C GLU A 7 0.65 -20.83 4.26
N PHE A 8 -0.38 -21.68 4.09
CA PHE A 8 -1.06 -22.42 5.15
C PHE A 8 -0.65 -23.90 5.25
N ASN A 9 0.36 -24.32 4.48
CA ASN A 9 0.93 -25.66 4.63
C ASN A 9 1.53 -25.85 6.03
N ALA A 10 1.68 -27.10 6.47
CA ALA A 10 2.31 -27.43 7.75
C ALA A 10 3.73 -26.85 7.89
N ASP A 11 4.42 -26.66 6.77
CA ASP A 11 5.75 -26.03 6.68
C ASP A 11 5.69 -24.60 6.11
N GLY A 12 4.49 -24.00 6.05
CA GLY A 12 4.25 -22.69 5.49
C GLY A 12 4.72 -21.55 6.42
N PRO A 13 4.92 -20.33 5.87
CA PRO A 13 5.29 -19.15 6.65
C PRO A 13 4.38 -18.88 7.84
N VAL A 14 3.08 -19.20 7.74
CA VAL A 14 2.12 -19.03 8.85
C VAL A 14 2.39 -20.05 9.98
N ALA A 15 2.69 -21.30 9.63
CA ALA A 15 3.08 -22.32 10.60
C ALA A 15 4.42 -22.00 11.28
N ALA A 16 5.36 -21.38 10.53
CA ALA A 16 6.67 -20.96 11.00
C ALA A 16 6.66 -19.69 11.89
N LEU A 17 5.52 -19.02 12.07
CA LEU A 17 5.43 -17.88 12.98
C LEU A 17 5.69 -18.31 14.42
N SER A 18 6.57 -17.58 15.12
CA SER A 18 6.77 -17.75 16.56
C SER A 18 5.52 -17.38 17.36
N ASP A 19 5.40 -17.87 18.59
CA ASP A 19 4.27 -17.53 19.46
C ASP A 19 4.14 -16.02 19.68
N GLU A 20 5.26 -15.30 19.72
CA GLU A 20 5.31 -13.84 19.80
C GLU A 20 4.73 -13.16 18.56
N GLN A 21 5.04 -13.69 17.37
CA GLN A 21 4.51 -13.18 16.10
C GLN A 21 3.03 -13.51 15.92
N ARG A 22 2.58 -14.68 16.36
CA ARG A 22 1.15 -15.03 16.40
C ARG A 22 0.38 -14.15 17.38
N ALA A 23 0.96 -13.85 18.54
CA ALA A 23 0.38 -12.92 19.50
C ALA A 23 0.31 -11.48 18.98
N GLU A 24 1.20 -11.11 18.05
CA GLU A 24 1.19 -9.80 17.40
C GLU A 24 0.05 -9.63 16.38
N ALA A 25 -0.42 -10.72 15.78
CA ALA A 25 -1.50 -10.73 14.79
C ALA A 25 -2.60 -11.73 15.18
N PHE A 26 -3.54 -11.28 16.02
CA PHE A 26 -4.75 -12.04 16.29
C PHE A 26 -5.62 -12.11 15.03
N MET A 27 -5.60 -13.26 14.35
CA MET A 27 -6.41 -13.51 13.17
C MET A 27 -7.29 -14.74 13.39
N GLU A 28 -8.51 -14.66 12.89
CA GLU A 28 -9.45 -15.78 12.87
C GLU A 28 -9.11 -16.77 11.76
N THR A 29 -9.56 -18.01 11.91
CA THR A 29 -9.36 -19.06 10.93
C THR A 29 -10.25 -18.88 9.70
N THR A 30 -11.28 -18.03 9.78
CA THR A 30 -12.26 -17.81 8.71
C THR A 30 -12.15 -16.40 8.12
N ASN A 31 -12.22 -16.31 6.79
CA ASN A 31 -12.03 -15.05 6.07
C ASN A 31 -13.09 -13.99 6.45
N ASP A 32 -14.36 -14.36 6.56
CA ASP A 32 -15.45 -13.42 6.86
C ASP A 32 -15.23 -12.67 8.18
N ALA A 33 -14.77 -13.38 9.20
CA ALA A 33 -14.49 -12.77 10.49
C ALA A 33 -13.21 -11.92 10.46
N ASN A 34 -12.20 -12.31 9.69
CA ASN A 34 -11.02 -11.47 9.44
C ASN A 34 -11.39 -10.17 8.71
N GLU A 35 -12.31 -10.21 7.75
CA GLU A 35 -12.82 -9.02 7.07
C GLU A 35 -13.58 -8.11 8.04
N GLY A 36 -14.40 -8.68 8.91
CA GLY A 36 -15.09 -7.96 9.98
C GLY A 36 -14.13 -7.26 10.94
N ILE A 37 -13.12 -7.98 11.45
CA ILE A 37 -12.09 -7.42 12.34
C ILE A 37 -11.27 -6.34 11.62
N LEU A 38 -10.95 -6.54 10.34
CA LEU A 38 -10.25 -5.53 9.54
C LEU A 38 -11.09 -4.25 9.39
N GLY A 39 -12.41 -4.40 9.19
CA GLY A 39 -13.36 -3.28 9.20
C GLY A 39 -13.35 -2.53 10.52
N GLN A 40 -13.41 -3.26 11.64
CA GLN A 40 -13.34 -2.68 12.99
C GLN A 40 -12.01 -1.98 13.24
N LEU A 41 -10.87 -2.57 12.82
CA LEU A 41 -9.56 -1.97 12.95
C LEU A 41 -9.46 -0.64 12.17
N ARG A 42 -10.02 -0.60 10.96
CA ARG A 42 -10.06 0.63 10.15
C ARG A 42 -10.90 1.72 10.85
N TRP A 43 -12.03 1.35 11.41
CA TRP A 43 -12.88 2.27 12.17
C TRP A 43 -12.20 2.74 13.45
N ASP A 44 -11.55 1.87 14.21
CA ASP A 44 -10.80 2.22 15.43
C ASP A 44 -9.67 3.18 15.11
N LYS A 45 -8.89 2.94 14.06
CA LYS A 45 -7.83 3.87 13.61
C LYS A 45 -8.38 5.24 13.20
N ARG A 46 -9.58 5.29 12.62
CA ARG A 46 -10.23 6.54 12.20
C ARG A 46 -10.77 7.33 13.39
N THR A 47 -11.38 6.66 14.36
CA THR A 47 -12.04 7.29 15.51
C THR A 47 -11.09 7.54 16.68
N LYS A 48 -10.05 6.70 16.82
CA LYS A 48 -9.04 6.76 17.88
C LYS A 48 -7.66 6.87 17.24
N VAL A 49 -7.32 8.09 16.81
CA VAL A 49 -6.08 8.39 16.07
C VAL A 49 -4.81 7.99 16.83
N ASN A 50 -4.86 8.00 18.16
CA ASN A 50 -3.74 7.61 19.03
C ASN A 50 -3.78 6.14 19.49
N SER A 51 -4.71 5.33 18.98
CA SER A 51 -4.82 3.90 19.30
C SER A 51 -3.71 3.13 18.60
N THR A 52 -3.03 2.26 19.33
CA THR A 52 -2.01 1.37 18.76
C THR A 52 -2.64 0.06 18.33
N THR A 53 -2.02 -0.64 17.36
CA THR A 53 -2.46 -1.99 16.98
C THR A 53 -2.48 -2.93 18.18
N HIS A 54 -1.51 -2.79 19.09
CA HIS A 54 -1.47 -3.55 20.34
C HIS A 54 -2.72 -3.31 21.20
N ALA A 55 -3.09 -2.05 21.42
CA ALA A 55 -4.30 -1.71 22.19
C ALA A 55 -5.59 -2.22 21.52
N PHE A 56 -5.67 -2.19 20.19
CA PHE A 56 -6.79 -2.78 19.46
C PHE A 56 -6.85 -4.31 19.68
N ASN A 57 -5.74 -5.01 19.46
CA ASN A 57 -5.65 -6.46 19.62
C ASN A 57 -5.99 -6.89 21.06
N SER A 58 -5.48 -6.19 22.07
CA SER A 58 -5.79 -6.48 23.47
C SER A 58 -7.28 -6.35 23.76
N ARG A 59 -7.96 -5.31 23.26
CA ARG A 59 -9.41 -5.14 23.44
C ARG A 59 -10.21 -6.21 22.69
N ALA A 60 -9.81 -6.51 21.45
CA ALA A 60 -10.46 -7.55 20.65
C ALA A 60 -10.35 -8.92 21.33
N MET A 61 -9.16 -9.28 21.82
CA MET A 61 -8.94 -10.50 22.58
C MET A 61 -9.71 -10.51 23.90
N PHE A 62 -9.70 -9.41 24.66
CA PHE A 62 -10.41 -9.29 25.94
C PHE A 62 -11.90 -9.54 25.76
N SER A 63 -12.50 -8.92 24.73
CA SER A 63 -13.91 -9.12 24.40
C SER A 63 -14.18 -10.54 23.91
N ARG A 64 -13.34 -11.10 23.03
CA ARG A 64 -13.62 -12.39 22.40
C ARG A 64 -13.41 -13.58 23.34
N ASN A 65 -12.43 -13.48 24.24
CA ASN A 65 -12.14 -14.52 25.22
C ASN A 65 -13.04 -14.43 26.45
N ASN A 66 -14.03 -13.52 26.47
CA ASN A 66 -14.86 -13.23 27.64
C ASN A 66 -14.02 -13.02 28.90
N THR A 67 -12.88 -12.32 28.77
CA THR A 67 -11.90 -12.22 29.84
C THR A 67 -12.49 -11.58 31.09
N GLN A 68 -13.44 -10.65 30.94
CA GLN A 68 -14.17 -10.09 32.08
C GLN A 68 -14.91 -11.17 32.89
N VAL A 69 -15.69 -12.03 32.24
CA VAL A 69 -16.46 -13.10 32.92
C VAL A 69 -15.51 -14.08 33.61
N PHE A 70 -14.40 -14.43 32.96
CA PHE A 70 -13.37 -15.28 33.56
C PHE A 70 -12.74 -14.62 34.79
N MET A 71 -12.41 -13.32 34.71
CA MET A 71 -11.88 -12.57 35.84
C MET A 71 -12.90 -12.51 36.98
N ASP A 72 -14.15 -12.14 36.71
CA ASP A 72 -15.19 -12.01 37.73
C ASP A 72 -15.43 -13.33 38.49
N ALA A 73 -15.31 -14.48 37.80
CA ALA A 73 -15.52 -15.79 38.40
C ALA A 73 -14.30 -16.35 39.14
N ASN A 74 -13.07 -15.97 38.75
CA ASN A 74 -11.85 -16.64 39.21
C ASN A 74 -10.87 -15.72 39.94
N PHE A 75 -11.04 -14.39 39.87
CA PHE A 75 -10.07 -13.45 40.39
C PHE A 75 -10.47 -12.94 41.77
N SER A 76 -9.54 -13.02 42.70
CA SER A 76 -9.58 -12.28 43.95
C SER A 76 -8.88 -10.92 43.81
N GLU A 77 -9.11 -10.02 44.77
CA GLU A 77 -8.48 -8.70 44.81
C GLU A 77 -6.94 -8.76 44.78
N ALA A 78 -6.35 -9.80 45.38
CA ALA A 78 -4.91 -10.04 45.33
C ALA A 78 -4.41 -10.35 43.91
N GLN A 79 -5.18 -11.12 43.12
CA GLN A 79 -4.84 -11.42 41.74
C GLN A 79 -5.01 -10.20 40.81
N HIS A 80 -6.02 -9.37 41.06
CA HIS A 80 -6.15 -8.08 40.37
C HIS A 80 -4.94 -7.17 40.63
N THR A 81 -4.52 -7.07 41.89
CA THR A 81 -3.35 -6.27 42.29
C THR A 81 -2.06 -6.80 41.64
N PHE A 82 -1.91 -8.13 41.59
CA PHE A 82 -0.79 -8.77 40.90
C PHE A 82 -0.76 -8.42 39.41
N LEU A 83 -1.89 -8.55 38.70
CA LEU A 83 -1.97 -8.21 37.27
C LEU A 83 -1.66 -6.74 37.01
N LEU A 84 -2.16 -5.83 37.84
CA LEU A 84 -1.84 -4.41 37.72
C LEU A 84 -0.33 -4.19 37.81
N ARG A 85 0.34 -4.81 38.78
CA ARG A 85 1.80 -4.71 38.92
C ARG A 85 2.56 -5.24 37.69
N GLU A 86 2.14 -6.38 37.14
CA GLU A 86 2.76 -6.91 35.92
C GLU A 86 2.48 -6.03 34.70
N TYR A 87 1.29 -5.45 34.59
CA TYR A 87 0.97 -4.46 33.56
C TYR A 87 1.91 -3.24 33.64
N TRP A 88 2.15 -2.70 34.83
CA TRP A 88 3.07 -1.56 35.01
C TRP A 88 4.50 -1.92 34.61
N LYS A 89 4.98 -3.12 34.94
CA LYS A 89 6.29 -3.59 34.46
C LYS A 89 6.34 -3.64 32.93
N PHE A 90 5.30 -4.20 32.32
CA PHE A 90 5.20 -4.28 30.87
C PHE A 90 5.12 -2.90 30.22
N ASP A 91 4.32 -1.96 30.73
CA ASP A 91 4.21 -0.61 30.18
C ASP A 91 5.54 0.16 30.32
N SER A 92 6.22 -0.01 31.46
CA SER A 92 7.55 0.57 31.69
C SER A 92 8.64 0.04 30.75
N SER A 93 8.45 -1.14 30.15
CA SER A 93 9.40 -1.71 29.18
C SER A 93 9.52 -0.90 27.88
N GLY A 94 8.52 -0.06 27.58
CA GLY A 94 8.53 0.79 26.39
C GLY A 94 8.44 0.05 25.05
N ILE A 95 8.12 -1.25 25.04
CA ILE A 95 8.02 -2.08 23.82
C ILE A 95 7.09 -1.43 22.78
N VAL A 96 5.95 -0.88 23.20
CA VAL A 96 5.01 -0.20 22.31
C VAL A 96 5.66 1.04 21.66
N LYS A 97 6.47 1.80 22.41
CA LYS A 97 7.20 2.97 21.88
C LYS A 97 8.24 2.53 20.85
N GLN A 98 8.97 1.44 21.10
CA GLN A 98 9.94 0.88 20.16
C GLN A 98 9.25 0.43 18.86
N LYS A 99 8.13 -0.31 18.95
CA LYS A 99 7.35 -0.73 17.78
C LYS A 99 6.80 0.46 16.99
N ALA A 100 6.34 1.51 17.68
CA ALA A 100 5.91 2.75 17.04
C ALA A 100 7.06 3.45 16.30
N ALA A 101 8.26 3.50 16.89
CA ALA A 101 9.44 4.07 16.23
C ALA A 101 9.82 3.30 14.97
N ALA A 102 9.89 1.96 15.04
CA ALA A 102 10.18 1.10 13.89
C ALA A 102 9.14 1.29 12.76
N THR A 103 7.86 1.39 13.11
CA THR A 103 6.78 1.65 12.14
C THR A 103 6.96 3.01 11.45
N ARG A 104 7.32 4.06 12.21
CA ARG A 104 7.59 5.39 11.64
C ARG A 104 8.77 5.36 10.67
N GLU A 105 9.87 4.72 11.05
CA GLU A 105 11.06 4.62 10.19
C GLU A 105 10.75 3.87 8.88
N HIS A 106 10.07 2.73 8.98
CA HIS A 106 9.65 1.97 7.80
C HIS A 106 8.73 2.80 6.88
N ASN A 107 7.77 3.51 7.45
CA ASN A 107 6.86 4.36 6.67
C ASN A 107 7.59 5.54 6.02
N ALA A 108 8.57 6.14 6.70
CA ALA A 108 9.42 7.19 6.14
C ALA A 108 10.23 6.68 4.94
N LYS A 109 10.88 5.51 5.06
CA LYS A 109 11.59 4.86 3.93
C LYS A 109 10.68 4.60 2.75
N LYS A 110 9.46 4.09 3.01
CA LYS A 110 8.46 3.82 1.97
C LYS A 110 7.98 5.10 1.28
N ALA A 111 7.80 6.19 2.04
CA ALA A 111 7.44 7.49 1.49
C ALA A 111 8.55 8.04 0.59
N GLU A 112 9.80 7.93 1.02
CA GLU A 112 10.97 8.38 0.25
C GLU A 112 11.11 7.61 -1.08
N THR A 113 11.04 6.28 -1.04
CA THR A 113 11.06 5.47 -2.27
C THR A 113 9.92 5.84 -3.22
N LYS A 114 8.72 6.14 -2.69
CA LYS A 114 7.59 6.56 -3.51
C LYS A 114 7.82 7.96 -4.11
N HIS A 115 8.44 8.86 -3.37
CA HIS A 115 8.80 10.19 -3.84
C HIS A 115 9.81 10.09 -4.98
N GLN A 116 10.90 9.35 -4.81
CA GLN A 116 11.92 9.11 -5.85
C GLN A 116 11.32 8.51 -7.13
N LYS A 117 10.46 7.49 -6.99
CA LYS A 117 9.76 6.90 -8.16
C LYS A 117 8.86 7.91 -8.86
N ARG A 118 8.16 8.75 -8.10
CA ARG A 118 7.31 9.81 -8.67
C ARG A 118 8.17 10.85 -9.39
N GLN A 119 9.26 11.29 -8.78
CA GLN A 119 10.17 12.27 -9.37
C GLN A 119 10.76 11.73 -10.67
N ALA A 120 11.26 10.50 -10.69
CA ALA A 120 11.79 9.88 -11.90
C ALA A 120 10.76 9.77 -13.04
N LEU A 121 9.47 9.58 -12.72
CA LEU A 121 8.40 9.60 -13.72
C LEU A 121 8.13 11.01 -14.24
N VAL A 122 8.17 12.01 -13.36
CA VAL A 122 8.05 13.43 -13.73
C VAL A 122 9.24 13.86 -14.59
N ASP A 123 10.47 13.58 -14.17
CA ASP A 123 11.69 13.92 -14.91
C ASP A 123 11.71 13.28 -16.30
N LYS A 124 11.30 12.01 -16.42
CA LYS A 124 11.16 11.34 -17.72
C LYS A 124 10.12 12.01 -18.60
N ARG A 125 8.97 12.37 -18.03
CA ARG A 125 7.92 13.08 -18.76
C ARG A 125 8.41 14.45 -19.22
N ASP A 126 9.08 15.19 -18.35
CA ASP A 126 9.54 16.55 -18.61
C ASP A 126 10.71 16.55 -19.62
N ALA A 127 11.60 15.55 -19.57
CA ALA A 127 12.65 15.34 -20.58
C ALA A 127 12.07 15.01 -21.96
N LEU A 128 11.08 14.10 -22.03
CA LEU A 128 10.37 13.82 -23.28
C LEU A 128 9.64 15.05 -23.81
N ALA A 129 9.07 15.85 -22.91
CA ALA A 129 8.39 17.09 -23.28
C ALA A 129 9.38 18.15 -23.82
N ALA A 130 10.55 18.30 -23.19
CA ALA A 130 11.59 19.20 -23.65
C ALA A 130 12.14 18.78 -25.02
N HIS A 131 12.33 17.47 -25.23
CA HIS A 131 12.74 16.94 -26.54
C HIS A 131 11.72 17.27 -27.63
N ALA A 132 10.43 16.99 -27.37
CA ALA A 132 9.36 17.24 -28.33
C ALA A 132 9.20 18.74 -28.68
N ALA A 133 9.44 19.66 -27.74
CA ALA A 133 9.37 21.09 -27.98
C ALA A 133 10.46 21.60 -28.97
N GLY A 134 11.59 20.91 -29.06
CA GLY A 134 12.67 21.22 -30.00
C GLY A 134 12.47 20.69 -31.42
N VAL A 135 11.47 19.81 -31.63
CA VAL A 135 11.20 19.21 -32.93
C VAL A 135 10.40 20.17 -33.79
N LYS A 136 10.96 20.57 -34.94
CA LYS A 136 10.24 21.38 -35.93
C LYS A 136 9.06 20.58 -36.48
N ILE A 137 7.85 21.13 -36.34
CA ILE A 137 6.62 20.51 -36.82
C ILE A 137 6.61 20.50 -38.35
N VAL A 138 6.41 19.31 -38.93
CA VAL A 138 6.26 19.10 -40.36
C VAL A 138 4.82 18.67 -40.65
N ILE A 139 4.19 19.33 -41.62
CA ILE A 139 2.78 19.12 -42.01
C ILE A 139 2.69 18.40 -43.37
N ASP A 140 3.73 18.48 -44.20
CA ASP A 140 3.72 17.93 -45.55
C ASP A 140 3.84 16.39 -45.56
N ILE A 141 2.86 15.74 -46.17
CA ILE A 141 2.72 14.28 -46.22
C ILE A 141 3.86 13.64 -47.01
N ALA A 142 4.32 14.26 -48.09
CA ALA A 142 5.41 13.73 -48.92
C ALA A 142 6.72 13.63 -48.14
N THR A 143 7.00 14.62 -47.28
CA THR A 143 8.18 14.58 -46.40
C THR A 143 8.05 13.56 -45.27
N LEU A 144 6.84 13.31 -44.76
CA LEU A 144 6.61 12.34 -43.69
C LEU A 144 6.74 10.89 -44.17
N THR A 145 6.52 10.61 -45.46
CA THR A 145 6.69 9.25 -46.01
C THR A 145 8.15 8.79 -46.05
N GLU A 146 9.10 9.72 -46.01
CA GLU A 146 10.54 9.42 -45.99
C GLU A 146 11.09 9.24 -44.56
N TYR A 147 10.28 9.52 -43.53
CA TYR A 147 10.74 9.51 -42.15
C TYR A 147 10.79 8.09 -41.59
N SER A 148 11.83 7.82 -40.83
CA SER A 148 11.93 6.62 -40.03
C SER A 148 10.88 6.60 -38.92
N LYS A 149 10.56 5.41 -38.40
CA LYS A 149 9.61 5.24 -37.29
C LYS A 149 9.94 6.13 -36.08
N ALA A 150 11.22 6.30 -35.74
CA ALA A 150 11.64 7.15 -34.63
C ALA A 150 11.30 8.63 -34.87
N GLN A 151 11.59 9.13 -36.09
CA GLN A 151 11.27 10.50 -36.48
C GLN A 151 9.75 10.76 -36.52
N LEU A 152 8.95 9.77 -36.91
CA LEU A 152 7.49 9.84 -36.86
C LEU A 152 6.96 9.87 -35.42
N GLU A 153 7.59 9.16 -34.49
CA GLU A 153 7.24 9.19 -33.07
C GLU A 153 7.57 10.57 -32.45
N ASP A 154 8.68 11.18 -32.83
CA ASP A 154 9.06 12.53 -32.41
C ASP A 154 8.10 13.60 -32.99
N GLN A 155 7.74 13.50 -34.27
CA GLN A 155 6.74 14.38 -34.89
C GLN A 155 5.37 14.24 -34.21
N PHE A 156 4.93 13.01 -33.91
CA PHE A 156 3.67 12.79 -33.20
C PHE A 156 3.67 13.42 -31.80
N ALA A 157 4.78 13.30 -31.06
CA ALA A 157 4.93 13.91 -29.75
C ALA A 157 4.88 15.45 -29.82
N ALA A 158 5.56 16.05 -30.80
CA ALA A 158 5.55 17.50 -31.03
C ALA A 158 4.15 18.02 -31.43
N HIS A 159 3.46 17.29 -32.32
CA HIS A 159 2.07 17.59 -32.71
C HIS A 159 1.12 17.49 -31.51
N CYS A 160 1.27 16.50 -30.63
CA CYS A 160 0.47 16.40 -29.40
C CYS A 160 0.71 17.57 -28.43
N GLN A 161 1.92 18.11 -28.37
CA GLN A 161 2.21 19.30 -27.56
C GLN A 161 1.63 20.58 -28.16
N PHE A 162 1.66 20.71 -29.48
CA PHE A 162 1.05 21.84 -30.18
C PHE A 162 -0.48 21.84 -30.05
N ASP A 163 -1.12 20.66 -30.15
CA ASP A 163 -2.57 20.48 -30.01
C ASP A 163 -3.07 20.73 -28.57
N LEU A 164 -2.21 20.71 -27.54
CA LEU A 164 -2.59 21.17 -26.20
C LEU A 164 -2.96 22.68 -26.16
N ALA A 165 -2.55 23.47 -27.16
CA ALA A 165 -2.93 24.87 -27.30
C ALA A 165 -4.28 25.08 -28.03
N ILE A 166 -4.82 24.07 -28.73
CA ILE A 166 -6.08 24.14 -29.50
C ILE A 166 -6.91 22.87 -29.20
N PRO A 167 -8.06 22.93 -28.50
CA PRO A 167 -8.61 21.73 -27.89
C PRO A 167 -9.03 20.60 -28.86
N LYS A 168 -8.40 19.42 -28.66
CA LYS A 168 -8.91 18.04 -28.92
C LYS A 168 -9.04 17.57 -30.38
N LEU A 169 -7.93 17.48 -31.13
CA LEU A 169 -7.93 16.70 -32.37
C LEU A 169 -7.09 15.42 -32.30
N ILE A 170 -6.01 15.40 -31.52
CA ILE A 170 -5.05 14.29 -31.50
C ILE A 170 -5.28 13.39 -30.28
N PRO A 171 -5.75 12.14 -30.46
CA PRO A 171 -5.89 11.19 -29.36
C PRO A 171 -4.53 10.71 -28.87
N ALA A 172 -4.45 10.38 -27.57
CA ALA A 172 -3.26 9.74 -27.02
C ALA A 172 -2.89 8.47 -27.80
N LYS A 173 -1.59 8.19 -27.98
CA LYS A 173 -1.11 7.03 -28.75
C LYS A 173 -1.69 5.69 -28.26
N SER A 174 -1.98 5.57 -26.97
CA SER A 174 -2.66 4.40 -26.37
C SER A 174 -4.06 4.16 -26.93
N ASN A 175 -4.71 5.19 -27.44
CA ASN A 175 -6.07 5.17 -27.96
C ASN A 175 -6.11 5.02 -29.49
N LEU A 176 -4.95 5.11 -30.15
CA LEU A 176 -4.84 4.80 -31.58
C LEU A 176 -4.95 3.29 -31.76
N LYS A 177 -6.07 2.83 -32.33
CA LYS A 177 -6.23 1.41 -32.71
C LYS A 177 -5.15 1.06 -33.74
N LYS A 178 -4.38 0.00 -33.50
CA LYS A 178 -3.49 -0.60 -34.51
C LYS A 178 -4.35 -1.15 -35.64
N LYS A 179 -4.69 -0.33 -36.63
CA LYS A 179 -5.17 -0.82 -37.92
C LYS A 179 -3.94 -1.23 -38.71
N TYR A 180 -3.66 -2.53 -38.76
CA TYR A 180 -2.76 -3.05 -39.77
C TYR A 180 -3.50 -3.16 -41.10
N ALA A 181 -2.91 -2.48 -42.09
CA ALA A 181 -2.95 -2.59 -43.56
C ALA A 181 -4.18 -3.23 -44.23
N ALA A 182 -4.88 -2.42 -45.03
CA ALA A 182 -5.55 -2.91 -46.23
C ALA A 182 -4.49 -3.09 -47.36
N PRO A 183 -4.74 -3.97 -48.34
CA PRO A 183 -3.74 -4.70 -49.14
C PRO A 183 -2.83 -3.82 -50.01
#